data_AF-A0A1E2V886-F1
#
_entry.id   AF-A0A1E2V886-F1
#
_cell.length_a   1.000
_cell.length_b   1.000
_cell.length_c   1.000
_cell.angle_alpha   90.00
_cell.angle_beta   90.00
_cell.angle_gamma   90.00
#
_symmetry.space_group_name_H-M   'P 1'
#
loop_
_entity.id
_entity.type
_entity.pdbx_description
1 polymer ?
#
loop_
_entity_poly.entity_id
_entity_poly.type
_entity_poly.pdbx_seq_one_letter_code
_entity_poly.pdbx_strand_id
1 'polypeptide(L)'
;MKIENFSKLAMLSERTELEKVELLAYYLSENKQESEFTISDVSSFIFALGFAKPNQSRLKNKVIKSKSFVKGSAKDTYRLSVKKLEQLRDILPKISEAEEIVSDDSILPEVLLQETKRPYLIKLAQQINASYENNLFDACSLMMRRLLEVLLIHAFEKAGIEGDVKDSEGNYQNLKTLINKAISRPEINISNDVKKDIDKFRELGNLSAHRVKYNCRRDDIRTTKLEYRATIEELLYASGLVAQSS
;
A
#
# COMPACT_ATOMS: atom_id res chain seq x y z
N MET A 1 4.16 9.42 5.45
CA MET A 1 3.79 8.42 6.47
C MET A 1 2.71 8.98 7.40
N LYS A 2 1.62 8.22 7.65
CA LYS A 2 0.59 8.56 8.65
C LYS A 2 1.15 8.41 10.09
N ILE A 3 0.63 9.17 11.05
CA ILE A 3 1.16 9.22 12.42
C ILE A 3 0.95 7.89 13.17
N GLU A 4 -0.10 7.15 12.84
CA GLU A 4 -0.41 5.83 13.38
C GLU A 4 0.65 4.79 12.98
N ASN A 5 1.16 4.88 11.75
CA ASN A 5 2.23 3.99 11.26
C ASN A 5 3.55 4.33 11.97
N PHE A 6 3.86 5.61 12.11
CA PHE A 6 5.03 6.04 12.88
C PHE A 6 4.95 5.56 14.34
N SER A 7 3.77 5.63 14.95
CA SER A 7 3.54 5.17 16.32
C SER A 7 3.93 3.72 16.54
N LYS A 8 3.56 2.84 15.58
CA LYS A 8 3.93 1.42 15.60
C LYS A 8 5.43 1.24 15.39
N LEU A 9 6.00 1.86 14.37
CA LEU A 9 7.43 1.73 14.02
C LEU A 9 8.35 2.22 15.14
N ALA A 10 8.02 3.36 15.77
CA ALA A 10 8.78 3.92 16.88
C ALA A 10 8.45 3.27 18.25
N MET A 11 7.55 2.28 18.25
CA MET A 11 7.07 1.55 19.43
C MET A 11 6.59 2.50 20.54
N LEU A 12 5.80 3.53 20.18
CA LEU A 12 5.37 4.58 21.14
C LEU A 12 4.69 4.01 22.39
N SER A 13 4.01 2.86 22.28
CA SER A 13 3.39 2.15 23.41
C SER A 13 4.36 1.82 24.53
N GLU A 14 5.61 1.55 24.21
CA GLU A 14 6.66 1.13 25.15
C GLU A 14 7.48 2.31 25.70
N ARG A 15 7.23 3.52 25.19
CA ARG A 15 8.01 4.73 25.52
C ARG A 15 7.41 5.49 26.68
N THR A 16 8.24 6.18 27.45
CA THR A 16 7.78 7.14 28.47
C THR A 16 7.06 8.33 27.82
N GLU A 17 6.28 9.08 28.61
CA GLU A 17 5.59 10.30 28.13
C GLU A 17 6.55 11.29 27.44
N LEU A 18 7.77 11.46 27.98
CA LEU A 18 8.74 12.40 27.41
C LEU A 18 9.36 11.87 26.11
N GLU A 19 9.72 10.59 26.05
CA GLU A 19 10.23 9.94 24.84
C GLU A 19 9.18 9.94 23.72
N LYS A 20 7.90 9.75 24.05
CA LYS A 20 6.81 9.92 23.09
C LYS A 20 6.83 11.32 22.47
N VAL A 21 7.03 12.38 23.27
CA VAL A 21 7.17 13.75 22.75
C VAL A 21 8.41 13.91 21.87
N GLU A 22 9.54 13.31 22.25
CA GLU A 22 10.77 13.38 21.44
C GLU A 22 10.56 12.76 20.04
N LEU A 23 9.94 11.58 20.01
CA LEU A 23 9.65 10.86 18.76
C LEU A 23 8.58 11.58 17.92
N LEU A 24 7.53 12.11 18.55
CA LEU A 24 6.51 12.88 17.84
C LEU A 24 7.06 14.21 17.30
N ALA A 25 7.94 14.89 18.03
CA ALA A 25 8.63 16.08 17.54
C ALA A 25 9.54 15.76 16.34
N TYR A 26 10.20 14.59 16.37
CA TYR A 26 10.97 14.10 15.23
C TYR A 26 10.08 13.84 14.02
N TYR A 27 8.94 13.17 14.21
CA TYR A 27 7.94 12.95 13.15
C TYR A 27 7.45 14.27 12.53
N LEU A 28 7.11 15.27 13.35
CA LEU A 28 6.68 16.58 12.83
C LEU A 28 7.79 17.24 12.00
N SER A 29 9.02 17.23 12.50
CA SER A 29 10.17 17.82 11.81
C SER A 29 10.48 17.13 10.48
N GLU A 30 10.59 15.80 10.46
CA GLU A 30 11.08 15.05 9.30
C GLU A 30 9.96 14.66 8.32
N ASN A 31 8.74 14.39 8.79
CA ASN A 31 7.63 13.94 7.94
C ASN A 31 6.64 15.05 7.56
N LYS A 32 6.52 16.11 8.36
CA LYS A 32 5.58 17.22 8.10
C LYS A 32 6.27 18.52 7.72
N GLN A 33 7.60 18.58 7.79
CA GLN A 33 8.40 19.81 7.66
C GLN A 33 7.99 20.87 8.69
N GLU A 34 7.41 20.43 9.81
CA GLU A 34 6.98 21.28 10.94
C GLU A 34 7.99 21.07 12.08
N SER A 35 9.07 21.86 12.07
CA SER A 35 10.17 21.69 13.04
C SER A 35 9.84 22.18 14.45
N GLU A 36 8.76 22.95 14.62
CA GLU A 36 8.31 23.51 15.89
C GLU A 36 6.90 23.02 16.23
N PHE A 37 6.64 22.82 17.52
CA PHE A 37 5.35 22.36 18.03
C PHE A 37 4.96 23.07 19.32
N THR A 38 3.66 23.15 19.60
CA THR A 38 3.15 23.51 20.92
C THR A 38 2.87 22.28 21.77
N ILE A 39 2.83 22.45 23.09
CA ILE A 39 2.42 21.37 24.02
C ILE A 39 0.99 20.89 23.73
N SER A 40 0.12 21.78 23.23
CA SER A 40 -1.25 21.43 22.86
C SER A 40 -1.28 20.48 21.65
N ASP A 41 -0.44 20.74 20.64
CA ASP A 41 -0.39 19.93 19.41
C ASP A 41 0.03 18.50 19.74
N VAL A 42 1.15 18.34 20.45
CA VAL A 42 1.66 17.01 20.81
C VAL A 42 0.73 16.28 21.77
N SER A 43 0.06 17.01 22.69
CA SER A 43 -0.95 16.40 23.56
C SER A 43 -2.15 15.88 22.77
N SER A 44 -2.54 16.57 21.69
CA SER A 44 -3.62 16.16 20.81
C SER A 44 -3.24 14.92 19.99
N PHE A 45 -1.99 14.85 19.49
CA PHE A 45 -1.48 13.65 18.82
C PHE A 45 -1.43 12.44 19.75
N ILE A 46 -0.93 12.61 20.98
CA ILE A 46 -0.89 11.53 21.98
C ILE A 46 -2.31 11.00 22.23
N PHE A 47 -3.30 11.88 22.37
CA PHE A 47 -4.69 11.47 22.57
C PHE A 47 -5.31 10.81 21.33
N ALA A 48 -5.06 11.36 20.13
CA ALA A 48 -5.56 10.80 18.87
C ALA A 48 -5.00 9.40 18.58
N LEU A 49 -3.76 9.12 19.02
CA LEU A 49 -3.14 7.81 18.95
C LEU A 49 -3.67 6.80 20.00
N GLY A 50 -4.66 7.19 20.81
CA GLY A 50 -5.30 6.33 21.80
C GLY A 50 -4.60 6.28 23.17
N PHE A 51 -3.59 7.13 23.41
CA PHE A 51 -2.96 7.22 24.73
C PHE A 51 -3.72 8.17 25.66
N ALA A 52 -3.46 8.05 26.96
CA ALA A 52 -4.01 8.96 27.96
C ALA A 52 -3.61 10.42 27.65
N LYS A 53 -4.59 11.33 27.68
CA LYS A 53 -4.35 12.76 27.40
C LYS A 53 -3.38 13.35 28.42
N PRO A 54 -2.24 13.91 27.99
CA PRO A 54 -1.27 14.49 28.92
C PRO A 54 -1.82 15.69 29.69
N ASN A 55 -1.37 15.86 30.94
CA ASN A 55 -1.49 17.14 31.63
C ASN A 55 -0.52 18.15 31.01
N GLN A 56 -1.04 19.14 30.30
CA GLN A 56 -0.24 20.07 29.51
C GLN A 56 0.76 20.88 30.36
N SER A 57 0.37 21.35 31.54
CA SER A 57 1.28 22.10 32.42
C SER A 57 2.43 21.24 32.92
N ARG A 58 2.14 19.99 33.33
CA ARG A 58 3.16 19.01 33.73
C ARG A 58 4.10 18.69 32.56
N LEU A 59 3.54 18.46 31.38
CA LEU A 59 4.30 18.12 30.19
C LEU A 59 5.21 19.26 29.75
N LYS A 60 4.68 20.50 29.75
CA LYS A 60 5.46 21.72 29.48
C LYS A 60 6.67 21.82 30.41
N ASN A 61 6.49 21.59 31.70
CA ASN A 61 7.58 21.60 32.67
C ASN A 61 8.63 20.51 32.40
N LYS A 62 8.23 19.31 31.96
CA LYS A 62 9.17 18.26 31.56
C LYS A 62 9.94 18.62 30.29
N VAL A 63 9.27 19.18 29.29
CA VAL A 63 9.88 19.62 28.02
C VAL A 63 10.91 20.72 28.28
N ILE A 64 10.57 21.74 29.07
CA ILE A 64 11.47 22.85 29.42
C ILE A 64 12.71 22.36 30.18
N LYS A 65 12.56 21.37 31.08
CA LYS A 65 13.68 20.84 31.87
C LYS A 65 14.57 19.86 31.09
N SER A 66 14.09 19.34 29.96
CA SER A 66 14.82 18.35 29.18
C SER A 66 15.84 19.00 28.24
N LYS A 67 17.04 18.42 28.15
CA LYS A 67 18.07 18.83 27.17
C LYS A 67 17.73 18.42 25.73
N SER A 68 16.68 17.60 25.55
CA SER A 68 16.20 17.15 24.25
C SER A 68 15.50 18.24 23.45
N PHE A 69 15.05 19.31 24.11
CA PHE A 69 14.26 20.37 23.48
C PHE A 69 14.90 21.75 23.68
N VAL A 70 14.61 22.64 22.73
CA VAL A 70 14.91 24.07 22.81
C VAL A 70 13.65 24.87 22.48
N LYS A 71 13.62 26.15 22.87
CA LYS A 71 12.52 27.04 22.47
C LYS A 71 12.50 27.23 20.96
N GLY A 72 11.31 27.29 20.40
CA GLY A 72 11.09 27.68 19.01
C GLY A 72 11.22 29.18 18.80
N SER A 73 11.03 29.59 17.54
CA SER A 73 11.03 30.98 17.10
C SER A 73 9.74 31.70 17.50
N ALA A 74 8.62 30.97 17.58
CA ALA A 74 7.33 31.50 18.01
C ALA A 74 7.10 31.38 19.53
N LYS A 75 6.12 32.12 20.03
CA LYS A 75 5.75 32.09 21.44
C LYS A 75 5.17 30.71 21.80
N ASP A 76 5.63 30.16 22.92
CA ASP A 76 5.18 28.86 23.47
C ASP A 76 5.37 27.65 22.52
N THR A 77 6.25 27.78 21.51
CA THR A 77 6.69 26.66 20.68
C THR A 77 8.03 26.10 21.15
N TYR A 78 8.25 24.83 20.83
CA TYR A 78 9.44 24.07 21.14
C TYR A 78 9.88 23.27 19.92
N ARG A 79 11.15 22.92 19.87
CA ARG A 79 11.71 22.02 18.86
C ARG A 79 12.77 21.12 19.47
N LEU A 80 13.13 20.05 18.78
CA LEU A 80 14.25 19.20 19.20
C LEU A 80 15.55 20.00 19.18
N SER A 81 16.43 19.72 20.14
CA SER A 81 17.81 20.18 20.08
C SER A 81 18.54 19.46 18.93
N VAL A 82 19.51 20.12 18.30
CA VAL A 82 20.27 19.55 17.17
C VAL A 82 20.86 18.19 17.52
N LYS A 83 21.47 18.09 18.71
CA LYS A 83 22.04 16.84 19.23
C LYS A 83 21.00 15.73 19.34
N LYS A 84 19.79 16.02 19.85
CA LYS A 84 18.75 15.00 19.98
C LYS A 84 18.19 14.60 18.62
N LEU A 85 18.04 15.56 17.71
CA LEU A 85 17.60 15.30 16.34
C LEU A 85 18.57 14.35 15.62
N GLU A 86 19.87 14.59 15.71
CA GLU A 86 20.91 13.70 15.17
C GLU A 86 20.84 12.30 15.78
N GLN A 87 20.75 12.20 17.12
CA GLN A 87 20.61 10.90 17.80
C GLN A 87 19.38 10.13 17.33
N LEU A 88 18.25 10.81 17.11
CA LEU A 88 17.03 10.16 16.61
C LEU A 88 17.17 9.75 15.15
N ARG A 89 17.92 10.49 14.31
CA ARG A 89 18.25 10.07 12.94
C ARG A 89 19.12 8.82 12.88
N ASP A 90 19.99 8.62 13.87
CA ASP A 90 20.88 7.45 13.92
C ASP A 90 20.14 6.18 14.40
N ILE A 91 19.17 6.34 15.31
CA ILE A 91 18.47 5.22 15.97
C ILE A 91 17.20 4.83 15.23
N LEU A 92 16.49 5.79 14.65
CA LEU A 92 15.31 5.51 13.85
C LEU A 92 15.78 5.22 12.43
N PRO A 93 15.37 4.10 11.81
CA PRO A 93 15.68 3.85 10.39
C PRO A 93 15.27 5.10 9.61
N LYS A 94 16.08 5.52 8.62
CA LYS A 94 15.70 6.62 7.71
C LYS A 94 14.31 6.32 7.18
N ILE A 95 13.30 6.96 7.76
CA ILE A 95 11.90 6.61 7.48
C ILE A 95 11.53 6.99 6.04
N SER A 96 12.42 7.72 5.37
CA SER A 96 12.33 8.11 3.96
C SER A 96 12.72 7.02 2.96
N GLU A 97 13.34 5.90 3.37
CA GLU A 97 13.85 4.86 2.45
C GLU A 97 13.21 3.47 2.69
N ALA A 98 12.16 3.37 3.50
CA ALA A 98 11.45 2.09 3.67
C ALA A 98 10.69 1.71 2.38
N GLU A 99 11.08 0.59 1.76
CA GLU A 99 10.43 0.05 0.56
C GLU A 99 9.14 -0.75 0.87
N GLU A 100 8.76 -0.86 2.13
CA GLU A 100 7.60 -1.63 2.57
C GLU A 100 6.29 -0.96 2.12
N ILE A 101 5.40 -1.75 1.51
CA ILE A 101 4.10 -1.30 1.05
C ILE A 101 3.08 -1.59 2.14
N VAL A 102 2.46 -0.55 2.69
CA VAL A 102 1.43 -0.67 3.71
C VAL A 102 0.05 -0.59 3.05
N SER A 103 -0.82 -1.57 3.32
CA SER A 103 -2.20 -1.60 2.81
C SER A 103 -3.19 -2.27 3.77
N ASP A 104 -4.48 -1.95 3.62
CA ASP A 104 -5.62 -2.42 4.44
C ASP A 104 -6.56 -3.39 3.66
N ASP A 105 -6.08 -4.08 2.63
CA ASP A 105 -6.83 -5.10 1.86
C ASP A 105 -8.15 -4.61 1.20
N SER A 106 -8.19 -3.35 0.79
CA SER A 106 -9.41 -2.70 0.27
C SER A 106 -9.98 -3.30 -1.02
N ILE A 107 -9.13 -3.89 -1.89
CA ILE A 107 -9.50 -4.43 -3.21
C ILE A 107 -9.27 -5.94 -3.28
N LEU A 108 -8.08 -6.40 -2.90
CA LEU A 108 -7.69 -7.80 -2.88
C LEU A 108 -7.17 -8.18 -1.49
N PRO A 109 -7.74 -9.18 -0.81
CA PRO A 109 -7.17 -9.70 0.42
C PRO A 109 -5.77 -10.26 0.17
N GLU A 110 -4.74 -9.78 0.89
CA GLU A 110 -3.36 -10.24 0.68
C GLU A 110 -3.21 -11.75 0.92
N VAL A 111 -4.02 -12.30 1.83
CA VAL A 111 -4.05 -13.73 2.16
C VAL A 111 -4.23 -14.63 0.93
N LEU A 112 -5.00 -14.19 -0.09
CA LEU A 112 -5.19 -14.96 -1.33
C LEU A 112 -3.87 -15.14 -2.10
N LEU A 113 -2.97 -14.17 -2.01
CA LEU A 113 -1.69 -14.21 -2.72
C LEU A 113 -0.56 -14.80 -1.86
N GLN A 114 -0.71 -14.82 -0.53
CA GLN A 114 0.27 -15.44 0.37
C GLN A 114 0.41 -16.94 0.11
N GLU A 115 -0.70 -17.63 -0.19
CA GLU A 115 -0.70 -19.07 -0.48
C GLU A 115 0.14 -19.45 -1.72
N THR A 116 0.29 -18.52 -2.66
CA THR A 116 1.11 -18.73 -3.87
C THR A 116 2.60 -18.91 -3.55
N LYS A 117 3.06 -18.41 -2.39
CA LYS A 117 4.48 -18.34 -2.00
C LYS A 117 5.35 -17.59 -3.02
N ARG A 118 4.76 -16.70 -3.83
CA ARG A 118 5.46 -15.90 -4.84
C ARG A 118 5.52 -14.43 -4.43
N PRO A 119 6.69 -13.92 -3.97
CA PRO A 119 6.80 -12.56 -3.43
C PRO A 119 6.34 -11.46 -4.38
N TYR A 120 6.53 -11.63 -5.69
CA TYR A 120 6.10 -10.62 -6.67
C TYR A 120 4.58 -10.51 -6.77
N LEU A 121 3.82 -11.60 -6.59
CA LEU A 121 2.35 -11.56 -6.61
C LEU A 121 1.81 -10.86 -5.36
N ILE A 122 2.41 -11.15 -4.20
CA ILE A 122 2.09 -10.47 -2.93
C ILE A 122 2.33 -8.96 -3.08
N LYS A 123 3.49 -8.56 -3.63
CA LYS A 123 3.78 -7.14 -3.89
C LYS A 123 2.78 -6.49 -4.85
N LEU A 124 2.31 -7.19 -5.89
CA LEU A 124 1.28 -6.65 -6.79
C LEU A 124 -0.04 -6.40 -6.05
N ALA A 125 -0.48 -7.33 -5.20
CA ALA A 125 -1.69 -7.14 -4.39
C ALA A 125 -1.56 -5.94 -3.44
N GLN A 126 -0.43 -5.82 -2.74
CA GLN A 126 -0.13 -4.67 -1.88
C GLN A 126 -0.15 -3.35 -2.66
N GLN A 127 0.44 -3.32 -3.86
CA GLN A 127 0.42 -2.15 -4.74
C GLN A 127 -1.01 -1.76 -5.19
N ILE A 128 -1.86 -2.75 -5.51
CA ILE A 128 -3.27 -2.52 -5.85
C ILE A 128 -4.00 -1.88 -4.66
N ASN A 129 -3.89 -2.47 -3.47
CA ASN A 129 -4.58 -1.96 -2.28
C ASN A 129 -4.06 -0.57 -1.88
N ALA A 130 -2.74 -0.40 -1.79
CA ALA A 130 -2.12 0.86 -1.38
C ALA A 130 -2.44 2.00 -2.35
N SER A 131 -2.45 1.74 -3.66
CA SER A 131 -2.83 2.76 -4.64
C SER A 131 -4.30 3.16 -4.53
N TYR A 132 -5.21 2.22 -4.28
CA TYR A 132 -6.62 2.53 -4.01
C TYR A 132 -6.81 3.37 -2.74
N GLU A 133 -6.18 2.96 -1.65
CA GLU A 133 -6.30 3.57 -0.31
C GLU A 133 -5.72 4.98 -0.25
N ASN A 134 -4.72 5.27 -1.09
CA ASN A 134 -4.08 6.58 -1.21
C ASN A 134 -4.66 7.43 -2.36
N ASN A 135 -5.82 7.06 -2.91
CA ASN A 135 -6.52 7.78 -3.98
C ASN A 135 -5.76 7.87 -5.32
N LEU A 136 -4.83 6.96 -5.59
CA LEU A 136 -4.09 6.84 -6.84
C LEU A 136 -4.83 5.91 -7.80
N PHE A 137 -6.05 6.27 -8.21
CA PHE A 137 -6.97 5.35 -8.90
C PHE A 137 -6.50 4.93 -10.30
N ASP A 138 -5.87 5.82 -11.06
CA ASP A 138 -5.25 5.43 -12.34
C ASP A 138 -4.18 4.37 -12.11
N ALA A 139 -3.28 4.59 -11.14
CA ALA A 139 -2.25 3.63 -10.77
C ALA A 139 -2.87 2.30 -10.31
N CYS A 140 -3.93 2.34 -9.49
CA CYS A 140 -4.66 1.14 -9.05
C CYS A 140 -5.17 0.33 -10.24
N SER A 141 -5.84 0.96 -11.19
CA SER A 141 -6.35 0.24 -12.37
C SER A 141 -5.25 -0.35 -13.25
N LEU A 142 -4.09 0.30 -13.35
CA LEU A 142 -2.92 -0.23 -14.05
C LEU A 142 -2.32 -1.44 -13.33
N MET A 143 -2.25 -1.39 -12.00
CA MET A 143 -1.79 -2.52 -11.20
C MET A 143 -2.77 -3.70 -11.26
N MET A 144 -4.09 -3.43 -11.28
CA MET A 144 -5.11 -4.45 -11.49
C MET A 144 -4.93 -5.16 -12.84
N ARG A 145 -4.70 -4.37 -13.90
CA ARG A 145 -4.40 -4.88 -15.24
C ARG A 145 -3.13 -5.74 -15.26
N ARG A 146 -2.06 -5.30 -14.57
CA ARG A 146 -0.78 -6.02 -14.51
C ARG A 146 -0.92 -7.37 -13.81
N LEU A 147 -1.60 -7.43 -12.66
CA LEU A 147 -1.80 -8.70 -11.96
C LEU A 147 -2.61 -9.69 -12.82
N LEU A 148 -3.65 -9.20 -13.50
CA LEU A 148 -4.46 -10.00 -14.41
C LEU A 148 -3.60 -10.65 -15.52
N GLU A 149 -2.74 -9.87 -16.16
CA GLU A 149 -1.83 -10.35 -17.21
C GLU A 149 -0.87 -11.43 -16.69
N VAL A 150 -0.27 -11.20 -15.53
CA VAL A 150 0.65 -12.16 -14.90
C VAL A 150 -0.03 -13.48 -14.57
N LEU A 151 -1.26 -13.46 -14.05
CA LEU A 151 -1.99 -14.69 -13.73
C LEU A 151 -2.45 -15.44 -14.97
N LEU A 152 -2.85 -14.73 -16.03
CA LEU A 152 -3.15 -15.37 -17.32
C LEU A 152 -1.92 -16.09 -17.87
N ILE A 153 -0.74 -15.44 -17.84
CA ILE A 153 0.52 -16.09 -18.24
C ILE A 153 0.74 -17.39 -17.46
N HIS A 154 0.59 -17.37 -16.13
CA HIS A 154 0.74 -18.59 -15.34
C HIS A 154 -0.32 -19.65 -15.64
N ALA A 155 -1.54 -19.27 -16.00
CA ALA A 155 -2.56 -20.22 -16.43
C ALA A 155 -2.15 -20.94 -17.74
N PHE A 156 -1.62 -20.21 -18.72
CA PHE A 156 -1.10 -20.81 -19.96
C PHE A 156 0.11 -21.71 -19.71
N GLU A 157 1.06 -21.28 -18.87
CA GLU A 157 2.23 -22.08 -18.47
C GLU A 157 1.80 -23.36 -17.74
N LYS A 158 0.83 -23.25 -16.84
CA LYS A 158 0.30 -24.40 -16.08
C LYS A 158 -0.39 -25.41 -17.00
N ALA A 159 -1.09 -24.93 -18.02
CA ALA A 159 -1.75 -25.76 -19.03
C ALA A 159 -0.78 -26.33 -20.09
N GLY A 160 0.49 -25.88 -20.12
CA GLY A 160 1.48 -26.33 -21.10
C GLY A 160 1.20 -25.87 -22.53
N ILE A 161 0.48 -24.75 -22.68
CA ILE A 161 0.07 -24.16 -23.97
C ILE A 161 0.56 -22.73 -24.11
N GLU A 162 1.62 -22.33 -23.39
CA GLU A 162 2.19 -20.99 -23.45
C GLU A 162 2.75 -20.62 -24.83
N GLY A 163 3.10 -21.62 -25.66
CA GLY A 163 3.47 -21.42 -27.05
C GLY A 163 2.39 -20.73 -27.88
N ASP A 164 1.11 -20.88 -27.51
CA ASP A 164 0.02 -20.18 -28.19
C ASP A 164 0.06 -18.68 -27.93
N VAL A 165 0.53 -18.25 -26.77
CA VAL A 165 0.49 -16.84 -26.37
C VAL A 165 1.84 -16.14 -26.52
N LYS A 166 2.83 -16.82 -27.09
CA LYS A 166 4.11 -16.23 -27.47
C LYS A 166 4.13 -15.84 -28.95
N ASP A 167 4.91 -14.82 -29.27
CA ASP A 167 5.24 -14.47 -30.66
C ASP A 167 6.43 -15.30 -31.17
N SER A 168 6.86 -15.04 -32.41
CA SER A 168 8.01 -15.72 -33.03
C SER A 168 9.33 -15.46 -32.33
N GLU A 169 9.42 -14.40 -31.52
CA GLU A 169 10.62 -14.04 -30.74
C GLU A 169 10.57 -14.63 -29.32
N GLY A 170 9.48 -15.32 -28.96
CA GLY A 170 9.27 -15.92 -27.65
C GLY A 170 8.70 -14.96 -26.60
N ASN A 171 8.32 -13.74 -26.97
CA ASN A 171 7.71 -12.78 -26.07
C ASN A 171 6.21 -13.04 -25.90
N TYR A 172 5.68 -12.82 -24.70
CA TYR A 172 4.24 -12.90 -24.48
C TYR A 172 3.50 -11.80 -25.25
N GLN A 173 2.44 -12.19 -25.94
CA GLN A 173 1.56 -11.28 -26.64
C GLN A 173 0.78 -10.39 -25.66
N ASN A 174 0.21 -9.30 -26.16
CA ASN A 174 -0.51 -8.34 -25.33
C ASN A 174 -1.71 -8.97 -24.59
N LEU A 175 -2.10 -8.33 -23.49
CA LEU A 175 -3.22 -8.76 -22.65
C LEU A 175 -4.55 -9.03 -23.38
N LYS A 176 -4.87 -8.28 -24.45
CA LYS A 176 -6.10 -8.55 -25.21
C LYS A 176 -6.05 -9.92 -25.88
N THR A 177 -4.89 -10.28 -26.45
CA THR A 177 -4.68 -11.61 -27.03
C THR A 177 -4.71 -12.70 -25.96
N LEU A 178 -4.06 -12.48 -24.81
CA LEU A 178 -4.10 -13.41 -23.67
C LEU A 178 -5.54 -13.72 -23.24
N ILE A 179 -6.37 -12.69 -23.06
CA ILE A 179 -7.78 -12.83 -22.68
C ILE A 179 -8.55 -13.63 -23.74
N ASN A 180 -8.45 -13.26 -25.02
CA ASN A 180 -9.18 -13.95 -26.09
C ASN A 180 -8.81 -15.43 -26.19
N LYS A 181 -7.51 -15.76 -26.03
CA LYS A 181 -7.05 -17.15 -26.01
C LYS A 181 -7.53 -17.88 -24.75
N ALA A 182 -7.53 -17.23 -23.58
CA ALA A 182 -7.98 -17.87 -22.34
C ALA A 182 -9.48 -18.20 -22.38
N ILE A 183 -10.30 -17.34 -22.98
CA ILE A 183 -11.75 -17.57 -23.13
C ILE A 183 -12.05 -18.75 -24.07
N SER A 184 -11.22 -18.92 -25.12
CA SER A 184 -11.45 -19.89 -26.19
C SER A 184 -10.81 -21.26 -25.95
N ARG A 185 -9.76 -21.34 -25.13
CA ARG A 185 -9.05 -22.58 -24.84
C ARG A 185 -9.71 -23.37 -23.70
N PRO A 186 -10.21 -24.59 -23.94
CA PRO A 186 -10.82 -25.41 -22.88
C PRO A 186 -9.83 -25.81 -21.78
N GLU A 187 -8.53 -25.80 -22.06
CA GLU A 187 -7.46 -26.09 -21.10
C GLU A 187 -7.35 -25.00 -20.02
N ILE A 188 -7.79 -23.77 -20.32
CA ILE A 188 -7.90 -22.68 -19.36
C ILE A 188 -9.30 -22.73 -18.75
N ASN A 189 -9.43 -23.51 -17.67
CA ASN A 189 -10.72 -23.73 -17.02
C ASN A 189 -11.13 -22.50 -16.20
N ILE A 190 -11.84 -21.57 -16.85
CA ILE A 190 -12.47 -20.38 -16.22
C ILE A 190 -13.97 -20.35 -16.50
N SER A 191 -14.73 -19.84 -15.54
CA SER A 191 -16.19 -19.75 -15.55
C SER A 191 -16.71 -18.80 -16.63
N ASN A 192 -17.98 -18.98 -17.03
CA ASN A 192 -18.63 -18.10 -18.00
C ASN A 192 -18.74 -16.65 -17.49
N ASP A 193 -18.89 -16.46 -16.18
CA ASP A 193 -18.93 -15.13 -15.57
C ASP A 193 -17.58 -14.42 -15.71
N VAL A 194 -16.47 -15.11 -15.39
CA VAL A 194 -15.13 -14.56 -15.61
C VAL A 194 -14.87 -14.29 -17.10
N LYS A 195 -15.27 -15.18 -18.01
CA LYS A 195 -15.13 -14.94 -19.47
C LYS A 195 -15.83 -13.65 -19.92
N LYS A 196 -16.95 -13.29 -19.29
CA LYS A 196 -17.71 -12.06 -19.59
C LYS A 196 -17.07 -10.81 -18.99
N ASP A 197 -16.47 -10.93 -17.81
CA ASP A 197 -16.04 -9.78 -17.02
C ASP A 197 -14.55 -9.44 -17.18
N ILE A 198 -13.71 -10.41 -17.52
CA ILE A 198 -12.25 -10.30 -17.52
C ILE A 198 -11.71 -9.13 -18.38
N ASP A 199 -12.37 -8.83 -19.51
CA ASP A 199 -11.92 -7.75 -20.40
C ASP A 199 -12.16 -6.35 -19.81
N LYS A 200 -13.13 -6.20 -18.88
CA LYS A 200 -13.44 -4.92 -18.23
C LYS A 200 -12.24 -4.34 -17.49
N PHE A 201 -11.42 -5.19 -16.85
CA PHE A 201 -10.26 -4.75 -16.09
C PHE A 201 -9.11 -4.31 -17.00
N ARG A 202 -8.94 -4.96 -18.15
CA ARG A 202 -8.04 -4.49 -19.22
C ARG A 202 -8.49 -3.13 -19.72
N GLU A 203 -9.78 -2.97 -20.02
CA GLU A 203 -10.32 -1.72 -20.54
C GLU A 203 -10.15 -0.57 -19.56
N LEU A 204 -10.49 -0.78 -18.28
CA LEU A 204 -10.30 0.22 -17.24
C LEU A 204 -8.83 0.68 -17.14
N GLY A 205 -7.88 -0.26 -17.10
CA GLY A 205 -6.46 0.07 -17.11
C GLY A 205 -5.99 0.76 -18.39
N ASN A 206 -6.54 0.40 -19.55
CA ASN A 206 -6.23 1.06 -20.82
C ASN A 206 -6.73 2.50 -20.89
N LEU A 207 -7.91 2.78 -20.31
CA LEU A 207 -8.43 4.15 -20.19
C LEU A 207 -7.45 5.01 -19.39
N SER A 208 -7.02 4.52 -18.22
CA SER A 208 -6.06 5.19 -17.35
C SER A 208 -4.67 5.37 -17.97
N ALA A 209 -4.21 4.41 -18.78
CA ALA A 209 -2.89 4.48 -19.43
C ALA A 209 -2.83 5.47 -20.60
N HIS A 210 -3.90 5.55 -21.40
CA HIS A 210 -3.80 6.09 -22.77
C HIS A 210 -4.75 7.25 -23.06
N ARG A 211 -5.82 7.45 -22.29
CA ARG A 211 -6.77 8.53 -22.58
C ARG A 211 -6.37 9.83 -21.88
N VAL A 212 -5.90 10.79 -22.69
CA VAL A 212 -5.41 12.11 -22.24
C VAL A 212 -6.36 12.87 -21.32
N LYS A 213 -7.68 12.74 -21.50
CA LYS A 213 -8.70 13.47 -20.73
C LYS A 213 -9.48 12.59 -19.76
N TYR A 214 -8.93 11.43 -19.40
CA TYR A 214 -9.55 10.49 -18.49
C TYR A 214 -8.68 10.36 -17.23
N ASN A 215 -9.33 10.41 -16.07
CA ASN A 215 -8.75 9.98 -14.80
C ASN A 215 -9.73 9.02 -14.16
N CYS A 216 -9.25 7.84 -13.79
CA CYS A 216 -10.01 6.85 -13.06
C CYS A 216 -10.45 7.44 -11.71
N ARG A 217 -11.67 7.10 -11.29
CA ARG A 217 -12.22 7.52 -10.00
C ARG A 217 -12.41 6.32 -9.09
N ARG A 218 -12.56 6.62 -7.80
CA ARG A 218 -12.85 5.63 -6.76
C ARG A 218 -14.01 4.69 -7.14
N ASP A 219 -15.05 5.26 -7.72
CA ASP A 219 -16.28 4.53 -8.04
C ASP A 219 -16.14 3.57 -9.21
N ASP A 220 -15.29 3.89 -10.19
CA ASP A 220 -15.01 3.01 -11.33
C ASP A 220 -14.38 1.69 -10.85
N ILE A 221 -13.50 1.77 -9.84
CA ILE A 221 -12.90 0.59 -9.20
C ILE A 221 -13.87 -0.04 -8.18
N ARG A 222 -14.55 0.77 -7.36
CA ARG A 222 -15.44 0.28 -6.30
C ARG A 222 -16.57 -0.59 -6.85
N THR A 223 -17.10 -0.24 -8.01
CA THR A 223 -18.21 -0.94 -8.67
C THR A 223 -17.78 -2.24 -9.33
N THR A 224 -16.49 -2.43 -9.60
CA THR A 224 -15.96 -3.62 -10.30
C THR A 224 -15.08 -4.51 -9.39
N LYS A 225 -14.87 -4.11 -8.14
CA LYS A 225 -13.93 -4.76 -7.22
C LYS A 225 -14.31 -6.21 -6.90
N LEU A 226 -15.61 -6.53 -6.83
CA LEU A 226 -16.06 -7.86 -6.44
C LEU A 226 -15.80 -8.85 -7.58
N GLU A 227 -16.16 -8.46 -8.80
CA GLU A 227 -15.91 -9.19 -10.04
C GLU A 227 -14.41 -9.35 -10.28
N TYR A 228 -13.63 -8.31 -9.97
CA TYR A 228 -12.18 -8.36 -10.06
C TYR A 228 -11.60 -9.41 -9.10
N ARG A 229 -12.01 -9.37 -7.82
CA ARG A 229 -11.57 -10.34 -6.82
C ARG A 229 -11.91 -11.77 -7.23
N ALA A 230 -13.15 -12.01 -7.68
CA ALA A 230 -13.58 -13.33 -8.14
C ALA A 230 -12.75 -13.82 -9.34
N THR A 231 -12.46 -12.92 -10.29
CA THR A 231 -11.62 -13.23 -11.45
C THR A 231 -10.19 -13.60 -11.04
N ILE A 232 -9.59 -12.84 -10.12
CA ILE A 232 -8.23 -13.10 -9.64
C ILE A 232 -8.16 -14.43 -8.89
N GLU A 233 -9.13 -14.71 -8.02
CA GLU A 233 -9.19 -15.95 -7.25
C GLU A 233 -9.34 -17.17 -8.17
N GLU A 234 -10.23 -17.11 -9.16
CA GLU A 234 -10.38 -18.19 -10.14
C GLU A 234 -9.12 -18.40 -10.99
N LEU A 235 -8.45 -17.32 -11.40
CA LEU A 235 -7.18 -17.42 -12.13
C LEU A 235 -6.04 -17.97 -11.28
N LEU A 236 -6.03 -17.73 -9.97
CA LEU A 236 -5.07 -18.35 -9.05
C LEU A 236 -5.23 -19.88 -9.02
N TYR A 237 -6.47 -20.40 -9.06
CA TYR A 237 -6.73 -21.83 -9.20
C TYR A 237 -6.37 -22.34 -10.60
N ALA A 238 -6.77 -21.65 -11.67
CA ALA A 238 -6.47 -22.05 -13.05
C ALA A 238 -4.95 -22.10 -13.33
N SER A 239 -4.18 -21.23 -12.68
CA SER A 239 -2.71 -21.21 -12.74
C SER A 239 -2.03 -22.23 -11.83
N GLY A 240 -2.79 -22.98 -11.03
CA GLY A 240 -2.26 -23.94 -10.07
C GLY A 240 -1.36 -23.32 -9.00
N LEU A 241 -1.55 -22.04 -8.70
CA LEU A 241 -0.79 -21.31 -7.67
C LEU A 241 -1.37 -21.52 -6.27
N VAL A 242 -2.63 -21.93 -6.20
CA VAL A 242 -3.34 -22.35 -4.99
C VAL A 242 -3.93 -23.73 -5.20
N ALA A 243 -3.95 -24.53 -4.14
CA ALA A 243 -4.43 -25.90 -4.20
C ALA A 243 -5.96 -25.91 -4.33
N GLN A 244 -6.49 -26.64 -5.31
CA GLN A 244 -7.90 -26.98 -5.30
C GLN A 244 -8.16 -27.85 -4.07
N SER A 245 -9.03 -27.41 -3.17
CA SER A 245 -9.47 -28.25 -2.05
C SER A 245 -10.05 -29.54 -2.64
N SER A 246 -9.42 -30.65 -2.31
CA SER A 246 -9.78 -32.00 -2.77
C SER A 246 -11.11 -32.44 -2.17
#